data_AF-A0A6J1U3C8-F1
#
_entry.id   AF-A0A6J1U3C8-F1
#
_cell.length_a   1.000
_cell.length_b   1.000
_cell.length_c   1.000
_cell.angle_alpha   90.00
_cell.angle_beta   90.00
_cell.angle_gamma   90.00
#
_symmetry.space_group_name_H-M   'P 1'
#
loop_
_entity.id
_entity.type
_entity.pdbx_description
1 polymer ?
#
loop_
_entity_poly.entity_id
_entity_poly.type
_entity_poly.pdbx_seq_one_letter_code
_entity_poly.pdbx_strand_id
1 'polypeptide(L)'
;MAAAAGAAARRGLPVYSQKNLTSKKKYEFEDILEERRQSSDLRYAMKCYTPVVYKELSPCKPSTIKSIVLQSEQVQYVIRQVSKETGESLDIIQEEATEILDEMGHGMNMGAVRFFAFALSKIFKCLFKSVYINEDGMQKLQQAIREHPVVLLPSHRSYMDFLLLSYVFFSYDLALPVIAAGIDFLGMKIVGELLRKSGAFFMRRTFGGNKLYWAVFAEYVKCILKNGHAPVEFYVEGTRSRTAKTLSPKFGLLNIVMDPFLKREIFDIYLVPISISYERVLEEFLYAYELLGVPKPKESTSGLLKARKILNEDFGNIHVHFGQPVSLRTLEAGRMNKYPFNLVPRHIPQKPSEEIQKFVTDVAYQIELLQIENMVLNPWVLICTILLQNLPAIDFELLVEKTLWLKNLTQLFGGFLDWPDNLCASKAVKSALALHSNIASLVNGQVIVNNKEMGFVTTEDPVFRHAFSSLLCGSYRNQLLNVFVRPALVAIALQITHSSRKEEVYNQFSFWRDVFSEEFIFFPGISLKVNC
;
A
#
# COMPACT_ATOMS: atom_id res chain seq x y z
N MET A 1 -55.79 -7.61 -26.12
CA MET A 1 -56.26 -6.63 -25.12
C MET A 1 -55.94 -7.18 -23.75
N ALA A 2 -55.21 -6.38 -22.93
CA ALA A 2 -55.11 -6.32 -21.46
C ALA A 2 -55.40 -7.57 -20.61
N ALA A 3 -54.72 -7.87 -19.51
CA ALA A 3 -53.56 -7.31 -18.81
C ALA A 3 -53.20 -8.32 -17.70
N ALA A 4 -51.92 -8.59 -17.47
CA ALA A 4 -51.44 -9.26 -16.26
C ALA A 4 -50.19 -8.50 -15.79
N ALA A 5 -50.41 -7.50 -14.93
CA ALA A 5 -49.34 -6.74 -14.31
C ALA A 5 -48.78 -7.53 -13.11
N GLY A 6 -47.54 -8.00 -13.23
CA GLY A 6 -46.78 -8.59 -12.14
C GLY A 6 -46.28 -7.51 -11.17
N ALA A 7 -46.53 -7.72 -9.89
CA ALA A 7 -45.96 -6.93 -8.81
C ALA A 7 -44.50 -7.34 -8.59
N ALA A 8 -43.56 -6.56 -9.15
CA ALA A 8 -42.15 -6.64 -8.80
C ALA A 8 -41.89 -5.82 -7.53
N ALA A 9 -41.64 -6.52 -6.42
CA ALA A 9 -41.24 -5.91 -5.15
C ALA A 9 -39.86 -5.24 -5.29
N ARG A 10 -39.84 -3.90 -5.35
CA ARG A 10 -38.63 -3.10 -5.16
C ARG A 10 -38.20 -3.17 -3.69
N ARG A 11 -37.24 -4.03 -3.35
CA ARG A 11 -36.48 -3.91 -2.10
C ARG A 11 -35.44 -2.82 -2.28
N GLY A 12 -35.76 -1.61 -1.82
CA GLY A 12 -34.76 -0.57 -1.59
C GLY A 12 -33.78 -1.01 -0.50
N LEU A 13 -32.48 -0.86 -0.74
CA LEU A 13 -31.45 -1.00 0.28
C LEU A 13 -31.69 0.09 1.35
N PRO A 14 -31.66 -0.24 2.65
CA PRO A 14 -31.86 0.76 3.69
C PRO A 14 -30.65 1.70 3.73
N VAL A 15 -30.92 3.01 3.70
CA VAL A 15 -29.96 4.08 3.95
C VAL A 15 -29.55 3.99 5.43
N TYR A 16 -28.49 3.23 5.71
CA TYR A 16 -27.85 3.23 7.02
C TYR A 16 -27.19 4.60 7.26
N SER A 17 -27.56 5.25 8.36
CA SER A 17 -27.02 6.55 8.80
C SER A 17 -25.49 6.53 8.91
N GLN A 18 -24.80 7.29 8.06
CA GLN A 18 -23.34 7.43 8.01
C GLN A 18 -22.70 7.90 9.33
N LYS A 19 -23.45 8.61 10.19
CA LYS A 19 -22.98 9.02 11.53
C LYS A 19 -22.63 7.82 12.43
N ASN A 20 -23.28 6.67 12.24
CA ASN A 20 -22.99 5.46 13.01
C ASN A 20 -21.78 4.67 12.47
N LEU A 21 -21.35 4.91 11.22
CA LEU A 21 -20.19 4.22 10.63
C LEU A 21 -18.87 4.83 11.11
N THR A 22 -18.75 6.15 11.14
CA THR A 22 -17.52 6.85 11.55
C THR A 22 -17.23 6.73 13.06
N SER A 23 -18.28 6.72 13.88
CA SER A 23 -18.15 6.50 15.34
C SER A 23 -17.88 5.03 15.71
N LYS A 24 -18.26 4.05 14.87
CA LYS A 24 -17.95 2.63 15.11
C LYS A 24 -16.49 2.28 14.79
N LYS A 25 -15.94 2.81 13.70
CA LYS A 25 -14.56 2.51 13.24
C LYS A 25 -13.45 2.89 14.24
N LYS A 26 -13.73 3.77 15.22
CA LYS A 26 -12.72 4.27 16.17
C LYS A 26 -12.45 3.32 17.36
N TYR A 27 -13.42 2.47 17.72
CA TYR A 27 -13.29 1.50 18.81
C TYR A 27 -12.75 0.14 18.36
N GLU A 28 -12.16 0.07 17.16
CA GLU A 28 -11.73 -1.18 16.52
C GLU A 28 -10.21 -1.33 16.44
N PHE A 29 -9.41 -0.45 17.06
CA PHE A 29 -7.95 -0.49 16.94
C PHE A 29 -7.25 -0.90 18.25
N GLU A 30 -6.34 -1.86 18.13
CA GLU A 30 -5.46 -2.34 19.20
C GLU A 30 -4.06 -1.72 19.05
N ASP A 31 -3.48 -1.16 20.13
CA ASP A 31 -2.08 -0.71 20.14
C ASP A 31 -1.14 -1.87 20.45
N ILE A 32 -0.52 -2.43 19.41
CA ILE A 32 0.40 -3.55 19.59
C ILE A 32 1.69 -3.18 20.32
N LEU A 33 2.01 -1.88 20.48
CA LEU A 33 3.19 -1.46 21.25
C LEU A 33 2.93 -1.44 22.75
N GLU A 34 1.68 -1.34 23.20
CA GLU A 34 1.34 -1.26 24.63
C GLU A 34 1.87 -2.50 25.38
N GLU A 35 1.54 -3.70 24.90
CA GLU A 35 2.03 -4.96 25.47
C GLU A 35 3.57 -5.10 25.32
N ARG A 36 4.14 -4.55 24.23
CA ARG A 36 5.59 -4.62 23.96
C ARG A 36 6.40 -3.71 24.86
N ARG A 37 5.81 -2.63 25.39
CA ARG A 37 6.43 -1.77 26.40
C ARG A 37 6.47 -2.43 27.77
N GLN A 38 5.54 -3.36 28.03
CA GLN A 38 5.44 -4.09 29.30
C GLN A 38 6.20 -5.43 29.29
N SER A 39 6.71 -5.87 28.14
CA SER A 39 7.39 -7.16 27.97
C SER A 39 8.83 -7.03 27.48
N SER A 40 9.64 -8.06 27.75
CA SER A 40 11.03 -8.12 27.28
C SER A 40 11.09 -8.34 25.77
N ASP A 41 11.85 -7.49 25.07
CA ASP A 41 12.10 -7.61 23.62
C ASP A 41 12.71 -8.97 23.26
N LEU A 42 13.59 -9.49 24.12
CA LEU A 42 14.22 -10.79 23.90
C LEU A 42 13.21 -11.92 24.07
N ARG A 43 12.33 -11.84 25.08
CA ARG A 43 11.26 -12.82 25.29
C ARG A 43 10.29 -12.82 24.12
N TYR A 44 9.93 -11.63 23.61
CA TYR A 44 9.11 -11.47 22.42
C TYR A 44 9.76 -12.12 21.19
N ALA A 45 11.02 -11.77 20.90
CA ALA A 45 11.73 -12.31 19.75
C ALA A 45 11.94 -13.83 19.83
N MET A 46 12.10 -14.38 21.04
CA MET A 46 12.30 -15.81 21.26
C MET A 46 11.01 -16.58 21.53
N LYS A 47 9.83 -15.99 21.31
CA LYS A 47 8.55 -16.67 21.52
C LYS A 47 8.43 -17.93 20.66
N CYS A 48 7.58 -18.86 21.10
CA CYS A 48 7.17 -19.98 20.26
C CYS A 48 6.42 -19.40 19.07
N TYR A 49 6.81 -19.82 17.86
CA TYR A 49 6.26 -19.29 16.62
C TYR A 49 5.90 -20.47 15.72
N THR A 50 4.62 -20.77 15.70
CA THR A 50 4.01 -21.89 14.95
C THR A 50 2.82 -21.35 14.18
N PRO A 51 3.07 -20.56 13.12
CA PRO A 51 1.99 -19.88 12.42
C PRO A 51 1.07 -20.86 11.73
N VAL A 52 -0.23 -20.54 11.73
CA VAL A 52 -1.22 -21.29 10.96
C VAL A 52 -1.04 -20.97 9.48
N VAL A 53 -1.03 -22.02 8.65
CA VAL A 53 -0.82 -21.95 7.20
C VAL A 53 -2.07 -22.51 6.51
N TYR A 54 -2.32 -22.06 5.27
CA TYR A 54 -3.35 -22.64 4.41
C TYR A 54 -3.23 -24.17 4.35
N LYS A 55 -4.37 -24.86 4.53
CA LYS A 55 -4.47 -26.34 4.54
C LYS A 55 -3.56 -27.05 5.56
N GLU A 56 -3.14 -26.37 6.62
CA GLU A 56 -2.19 -26.93 7.61
C GLU A 56 -0.90 -27.47 6.98
N LEU A 57 -0.53 -26.92 5.82
CA LEU A 57 0.65 -27.35 5.09
C LEU A 57 1.92 -27.06 5.90
N SER A 58 2.89 -27.96 5.80
CA SER A 58 4.20 -27.75 6.40
C SER A 58 4.97 -26.69 5.62
N PRO A 59 5.56 -25.67 6.28
CA PRO A 59 6.38 -24.66 5.61
C PRO A 59 7.46 -25.30 4.73
N CYS A 60 7.45 -25.00 3.43
CA CYS A 60 8.45 -25.51 2.50
C CYS A 60 9.77 -24.77 2.66
N LYS A 61 10.87 -25.54 2.63
CA LYS A 61 12.22 -24.97 2.66
C LYS A 61 12.45 -24.14 1.38
N PRO A 62 13.14 -22.99 1.48
CA PRO A 62 13.44 -22.17 0.30
C PRO A 62 14.14 -22.94 -0.83
N SER A 63 15.02 -23.88 -0.51
CA SER A 63 15.69 -24.75 -1.50
C SER A 63 14.72 -25.62 -2.28
N THR A 64 13.68 -26.14 -1.63
CA THR A 64 12.66 -26.97 -2.27
C THR A 64 11.79 -26.15 -3.22
N ILE A 65 11.49 -24.89 -2.89
CA ILE A 65 10.81 -23.95 -3.81
C ILE A 65 11.64 -23.80 -5.08
N LYS A 66 12.95 -23.55 -4.96
CA LYS A 66 13.85 -23.42 -6.12
C LYS A 66 13.84 -24.69 -6.99
N SER A 67 13.94 -25.87 -6.38
CA SER A 67 13.88 -27.13 -7.12
C SER A 67 12.55 -27.33 -7.85
N ILE A 68 11.41 -27.02 -7.23
CA ILE A 68 10.08 -27.11 -7.87
C ILE A 68 10.00 -26.18 -9.08
N VAL A 69 10.52 -24.95 -8.97
CA VAL A 69 10.49 -23.98 -10.06
C VAL A 69 11.36 -24.43 -11.24
N LEU A 70 12.59 -24.88 -10.97
CA LEU A 70 13.49 -25.40 -12.01
C LEU A 70 12.90 -26.61 -12.74
N GLN A 71 12.18 -27.48 -12.03
CA GLN A 71 11.56 -28.67 -12.60
C GLN A 71 10.19 -28.41 -13.24
N SER A 72 9.64 -27.20 -13.12
CA SER A 72 8.33 -26.88 -13.64
C SER A 72 8.26 -27.01 -15.17
N GLU A 73 7.13 -27.50 -15.68
CA GLU A 73 6.93 -27.62 -17.13
C GLU A 73 7.07 -26.28 -17.84
N GLN A 74 6.64 -25.18 -17.21
CA GLN A 74 6.70 -23.84 -17.79
C GLN A 74 8.15 -23.37 -17.96
N VAL A 75 8.99 -23.50 -16.94
CA VAL A 75 10.41 -23.12 -17.02
C VAL A 75 11.13 -24.05 -18.00
N GLN A 76 10.90 -25.35 -17.93
CA GLN A 76 11.51 -26.32 -18.85
C GLN A 76 11.11 -26.08 -20.32
N TYR A 77 9.87 -25.66 -20.57
CA TYR A 77 9.44 -25.25 -21.91
C TYR A 77 10.21 -24.03 -22.41
N VAL A 78 10.35 -23.00 -21.57
CA VAL A 78 11.05 -21.76 -21.93
C VAL A 78 12.56 -22.01 -22.12
N ILE A 79 13.19 -22.84 -21.29
CA ILE A 79 14.59 -23.25 -21.46
C ILE A 79 14.80 -23.88 -22.84
N ARG A 80 13.92 -24.79 -23.26
CA ARG A 80 13.99 -25.40 -24.61
C ARG A 80 13.76 -24.40 -25.73
N GLN A 81 12.94 -23.37 -25.53
CA GLN A 81 12.74 -22.31 -26.54
C GLN A 81 13.97 -21.41 -26.65
N VAL A 82 14.48 -20.93 -25.50
CA VAL A 82 15.66 -20.06 -25.46
C VAL A 82 16.89 -20.76 -26.04
N SER A 83 17.13 -22.02 -25.67
CA SER A 83 18.21 -22.84 -26.25
C SER A 83 18.12 -22.95 -27.77
N LYS A 84 16.91 -23.08 -28.34
CA LYS A 84 16.72 -23.08 -29.79
C LYS A 84 16.93 -21.70 -30.43
N GLU A 85 16.54 -20.63 -29.75
CA GLU A 85 16.68 -19.25 -30.24
C GLU A 85 18.14 -18.77 -30.19
N THR A 86 18.91 -19.15 -29.17
CA THR A 86 20.30 -18.72 -28.97
C THR A 86 21.33 -19.69 -29.57
N GLY A 87 20.98 -20.97 -29.72
CA GLY A 87 21.90 -22.04 -30.14
C GLY A 87 22.77 -22.60 -29.01
N GLU A 88 22.54 -22.18 -27.77
CA GLU A 88 23.27 -22.68 -26.60
C GLU A 88 22.70 -24.01 -26.08
N SER A 89 23.52 -24.80 -25.37
CA SER A 89 23.08 -26.08 -24.82
C SER A 89 22.05 -25.90 -23.70
N LEU A 90 21.18 -26.89 -23.51
CA LEU A 90 20.17 -26.87 -22.44
C LEU A 90 20.80 -26.70 -21.05
N ASP A 91 21.97 -27.30 -20.83
CA ASP A 91 22.68 -27.24 -19.54
C ASP A 91 23.11 -25.80 -19.20
N ILE A 92 23.57 -25.02 -20.19
CA ILE A 92 23.97 -23.62 -19.98
C ILE A 92 22.75 -22.78 -19.59
N ILE A 93 21.64 -22.93 -20.31
CA ILE A 93 20.41 -22.18 -20.03
C ILE A 93 19.78 -22.60 -18.69
N GLN A 94 19.91 -23.88 -18.32
CA GLN A 94 19.48 -24.41 -17.02
C GLN A 94 20.31 -23.83 -15.87
N GLU A 95 21.62 -23.66 -16.07
CA GLU A 95 22.49 -22.99 -15.10
C GLU A 95 22.11 -21.51 -14.97
N GLU A 96 21.87 -20.79 -16.09
CA GLU A 96 21.39 -19.40 -16.06
C GLU A 96 20.07 -19.28 -15.27
N ALA A 97 19.13 -20.21 -15.47
CA ALA A 97 17.89 -20.25 -14.70
C ALA A 97 18.13 -20.45 -13.19
N THR A 98 19.16 -21.23 -12.83
CA THR A 98 19.57 -21.47 -11.44
C THR A 98 20.18 -20.22 -10.83
N GLU A 99 21.08 -19.54 -11.54
CA GLU A 99 21.67 -18.27 -11.12
C GLU A 99 20.58 -17.20 -10.90
N ILE A 100 19.61 -17.10 -11.81
CA ILE A 100 18.47 -16.19 -11.66
C ILE A 100 17.71 -16.49 -10.35
N LEU A 101 17.40 -17.77 -10.07
CA LEU A 101 16.71 -18.17 -8.84
C LEU A 101 17.51 -17.92 -7.57
N ASP A 102 18.83 -18.09 -7.63
CA ASP A 102 19.72 -17.80 -6.51
C ASP A 102 19.84 -16.31 -6.24
N GLU A 103 19.88 -15.49 -7.30
CA GLU A 103 19.83 -14.03 -7.20
C GLU A 103 18.50 -13.56 -6.62
N MET A 104 17.36 -14.06 -7.10
CA MET A 104 16.05 -13.51 -6.73
C MET A 104 15.45 -14.12 -5.47
N GLY A 105 15.61 -15.43 -5.23
CA GLY A 105 14.77 -16.17 -4.28
C GLY A 105 15.03 -15.82 -2.82
N HIS A 106 13.98 -15.83 -1.99
CA HIS A 106 14.12 -15.62 -0.56
C HIS A 106 14.92 -16.76 0.10
N GLY A 107 15.51 -16.44 1.26
CA GLY A 107 16.33 -17.35 2.06
C GLY A 107 15.82 -17.47 3.49
N MET A 108 14.50 -17.31 3.68
CA MET A 108 13.85 -17.17 4.98
C MET A 108 14.40 -18.13 6.05
N ASN A 109 14.82 -17.56 7.17
CA ASN A 109 15.49 -18.22 8.26
C ASN A 109 15.04 -17.60 9.60
N MET A 110 14.65 -18.46 10.55
CA MET A 110 14.13 -18.00 11.84
C MET A 110 15.13 -17.17 12.66
N GLY A 111 16.44 -17.39 12.54
CA GLY A 111 17.44 -16.56 13.22
C GLY A 111 17.39 -15.10 12.79
N ALA A 112 17.28 -14.84 11.48
CA ALA A 112 17.15 -13.48 10.94
C ALA A 112 15.79 -12.85 11.30
N VAL A 113 14.72 -13.65 11.22
CA VAL A 113 13.38 -13.23 11.65
C VAL A 113 13.38 -12.78 13.12
N ARG A 114 13.96 -13.58 14.02
CA ARG A 114 14.04 -13.25 15.45
C ARG A 114 14.92 -12.03 15.72
N PHE A 115 16.01 -11.87 14.95
CA PHE A 115 16.81 -10.66 15.01
C PHE A 115 15.97 -9.42 14.64
N PHE A 116 15.20 -9.46 13.55
CA PHE A 116 14.30 -8.36 13.21
C PHE A 116 13.20 -8.16 14.25
N ALA A 117 12.58 -9.20 14.78
CA ALA A 117 11.57 -9.08 15.82
C ALA A 117 12.13 -8.31 17.04
N PHE A 118 13.36 -8.63 17.47
CA PHE A 118 14.04 -7.93 18.55
C PHE A 118 14.37 -6.47 18.19
N ALA A 119 15.00 -6.25 17.03
CA ALA A 119 15.46 -4.93 16.60
C ALA A 119 14.28 -3.98 16.33
N LEU A 120 13.26 -4.44 15.61
CA LEU A 120 12.07 -3.66 15.27
C LEU A 120 11.23 -3.35 16.52
N SER A 121 11.12 -4.28 17.49
CA SER A 121 10.45 -3.97 18.77
C SER A 121 11.09 -2.77 19.48
N LYS A 122 12.43 -2.69 19.47
CA LYS A 122 13.15 -1.54 20.03
C LYS A 122 12.94 -0.27 19.21
N ILE A 123 13.10 -0.37 17.90
CA ILE A 123 12.98 0.76 16.98
C ILE A 123 11.57 1.37 17.08
N PHE A 124 10.52 0.55 17.00
CA PHE A 124 9.14 1.04 17.04
C PHE A 124 8.77 1.65 18.39
N LYS A 125 9.19 1.05 19.52
CA LYS A 125 8.98 1.66 20.84
C LYS A 125 9.71 3.00 21.03
N CYS A 126 10.81 3.20 20.33
CA CYS A 126 11.63 4.41 20.39
C CYS A 126 11.04 5.54 19.54
N LEU A 127 10.66 5.21 18.30
CA LEU A 127 10.21 6.18 17.29
C LEU A 127 8.73 6.57 17.42
N PHE A 128 7.87 5.61 17.74
CA PHE A 128 6.43 5.79 17.71
C PHE A 128 5.84 5.71 19.10
N LYS A 129 4.78 6.46 19.32
CA LYS A 129 3.97 6.37 20.54
C LYS A 129 3.16 5.07 20.54
N SER A 130 2.40 4.84 19.47
CA SER A 130 1.51 3.70 19.30
C SER A 130 1.51 3.17 17.86
N VAL A 131 1.23 1.87 17.71
CA VAL A 131 0.97 1.24 16.41
C VAL A 131 -0.39 0.56 16.49
N TYR A 132 -1.38 1.20 15.89
CA TYR A 132 -2.77 0.79 15.92
C TYR A 132 -3.10 -0.17 14.78
N ILE A 133 -3.63 -1.34 15.10
CA ILE A 133 -4.09 -2.36 14.15
C ILE A 133 -5.59 -2.55 14.29
N ASN A 134 -6.35 -2.55 13.19
CA ASN A 134 -7.80 -2.78 13.28
C ASN A 134 -8.12 -4.27 13.53
N GLU A 135 -8.84 -4.56 14.62
CA GLU A 135 -9.14 -5.90 15.10
C GLU A 135 -10.03 -6.69 14.12
N ASP A 136 -11.11 -6.08 13.61
CA ASP A 136 -12.03 -6.75 12.66
C ASP A 136 -11.30 -7.18 11.38
N GLY A 137 -10.45 -6.32 10.83
CA GLY A 137 -9.64 -6.63 9.65
C GLY A 137 -8.63 -7.75 9.92
N MET A 138 -7.99 -7.72 11.09
CA MET A 138 -7.05 -8.77 11.50
C MET A 138 -7.76 -10.12 11.66
N GLN A 139 -8.93 -10.18 12.28
CA GLN A 139 -9.72 -11.41 12.42
C GLN A 139 -10.10 -11.99 11.04
N LYS A 140 -10.55 -11.15 10.12
CA LYS A 140 -10.88 -11.55 8.74
C LYS A 140 -9.66 -12.05 7.98
N LEU A 141 -8.50 -11.43 8.16
CA LEU A 141 -7.23 -11.89 7.60
C LEU A 141 -6.85 -13.27 8.15
N GLN A 142 -6.94 -13.47 9.47
CA GLN A 142 -6.67 -14.76 10.11
C GLN A 142 -7.56 -15.88 9.56
N GLN A 143 -8.83 -15.58 9.29
CA GLN A 143 -9.74 -16.51 8.62
C GLN A 143 -9.33 -16.77 7.17
N ALA A 144 -9.07 -15.71 6.39
CA ALA A 144 -8.70 -15.82 4.98
C ALA A 144 -7.45 -16.68 4.75
N ILE A 145 -6.42 -16.52 5.59
CA ILE A 145 -5.17 -17.30 5.52
C ILE A 145 -5.40 -18.81 5.67
N ARG A 146 -6.44 -19.22 6.42
CA ARG A 146 -6.78 -20.64 6.60
C ARG A 146 -7.53 -21.21 5.40
N GLU A 147 -8.32 -20.38 4.73
CA GLU A 147 -9.23 -20.78 3.67
C GLU A 147 -8.59 -20.84 2.29
N HIS A 148 -7.80 -19.83 1.89
CA HIS A 148 -7.20 -19.72 0.56
C HIS A 148 -5.85 -18.97 0.60
N PRO A 149 -4.99 -19.10 -0.43
CA PRO A 149 -3.79 -18.26 -0.56
C PRO A 149 -4.13 -16.77 -0.50
N VAL A 150 -3.29 -16.02 0.22
CA VAL A 150 -3.48 -14.58 0.46
C VAL A 150 -2.39 -13.78 -0.24
N VAL A 151 -2.82 -12.70 -0.90
CA VAL A 151 -1.94 -11.65 -1.43
C VAL A 151 -2.19 -10.37 -0.64
N LEU A 152 -1.16 -9.86 0.02
CA LEU A 152 -1.19 -8.62 0.78
C LEU A 152 -0.82 -7.47 -0.13
N LEU A 153 -1.70 -6.47 -0.19
CA LEU A 153 -1.58 -5.30 -1.05
C LEU A 153 -1.58 -4.04 -0.18
N PRO A 154 -0.45 -3.68 0.45
CA PRO A 154 -0.31 -2.44 1.21
C PRO A 154 -0.13 -1.20 0.34
N SER A 155 -0.53 -0.04 0.86
CA SER A 155 -0.13 1.29 0.36
C SER A 155 1.36 1.53 0.61
N HIS A 156 2.07 2.24 -0.28
CA HIS A 156 3.52 2.43 -0.14
C HIS A 156 3.95 3.88 0.14
N ARG A 157 4.29 4.19 1.38
CA ARG A 157 4.64 5.54 1.86
C ARG A 157 6.00 5.62 2.55
N SER A 158 6.55 4.53 3.06
CA SER A 158 7.83 4.52 3.79
C SER A 158 8.66 3.26 3.49
N TYR A 159 9.97 3.30 3.71
CA TYR A 159 10.81 2.11 3.79
C TYR A 159 10.45 1.20 4.95
N MET A 160 9.69 1.69 5.93
CA MET A 160 9.25 0.88 7.06
C MET A 160 8.05 0.00 6.75
N ASP A 161 7.30 0.24 5.66
CA ASP A 161 6.02 -0.43 5.39
C ASP A 161 6.12 -1.97 5.43
N PHE A 162 7.06 -2.56 4.69
CA PHE A 162 7.22 -4.02 4.63
C PHE A 162 7.79 -4.62 5.93
N LEU A 163 8.61 -3.84 6.65
CA LEU A 163 9.15 -4.25 7.96
C LEU A 163 8.05 -4.21 9.03
N LEU A 164 7.21 -3.18 8.98
CA LEU A 164 6.05 -3.01 9.83
C LEU A 164 5.07 -4.15 9.62
N LEU A 165 4.72 -4.47 8.37
CA LEU A 165 3.78 -5.55 8.09
C LEU A 165 4.32 -6.91 8.55
N SER A 166 5.59 -7.20 8.28
CA SER A 166 6.26 -8.41 8.81
C SER A 166 6.25 -8.46 10.34
N TYR A 167 6.49 -7.33 11.02
CA TYR A 167 6.44 -7.23 12.47
C TYR A 167 5.04 -7.47 13.03
N VAL A 168 4.00 -6.93 12.38
CA VAL A 168 2.60 -7.19 12.72
C VAL A 168 2.30 -8.68 12.58
N PHE A 169 2.65 -9.31 11.44
CA PHE A 169 2.43 -10.74 11.23
C PHE A 169 3.12 -11.60 12.28
N PHE A 170 4.37 -11.29 12.63
CA PHE A 170 5.08 -11.97 13.71
C PHE A 170 4.39 -11.75 15.07
N SER A 171 3.87 -10.54 15.35
CA SER A 171 3.16 -10.21 16.59
C SER A 171 1.91 -11.09 16.77
N TYR A 172 1.13 -11.29 15.70
CA TYR A 172 -0.11 -12.08 15.69
C TYR A 172 0.10 -13.59 15.41
N ASP A 173 1.34 -14.08 15.42
CA ASP A 173 1.68 -15.49 15.12
C ASP A 173 1.15 -15.97 13.75
N LEU A 174 1.22 -15.08 12.76
CA LEU A 174 0.89 -15.34 11.37
C LEU A 174 2.14 -15.62 10.54
N ALA A 175 2.00 -16.44 9.50
CA ALA A 175 3.09 -16.76 8.59
C ALA A 175 3.59 -15.48 7.91
N LEU A 176 4.86 -15.14 8.13
CA LEU A 176 5.50 -13.98 7.54
C LEU A 176 5.31 -13.93 6.01
N PRO A 177 5.01 -12.75 5.46
CA PRO A 177 4.86 -12.61 4.03
C PRO A 177 6.19 -12.81 3.29
N VAL A 178 6.09 -13.31 2.07
CA VAL A 178 7.18 -13.31 1.09
C VAL A 178 7.04 -12.07 0.22
N ILE A 179 8.05 -11.20 0.27
CA ILE A 179 7.92 -9.78 -0.10
C ILE A 179 8.66 -9.51 -1.41
N ALA A 180 7.95 -8.95 -2.40
CA ALA A 180 8.57 -8.49 -3.63
C ALA A 180 9.38 -7.22 -3.37
N ALA A 181 10.71 -7.31 -3.47
CA ALA A 181 11.63 -6.22 -3.21
C ALA A 181 12.39 -5.81 -4.48
N GLY A 182 12.70 -4.52 -4.63
CA GLY A 182 13.55 -4.05 -5.72
C GLY A 182 15.00 -4.50 -5.55
N ILE A 183 15.69 -4.80 -6.66
CA ILE A 183 17.11 -5.22 -6.65
C ILE A 183 18.07 -4.21 -6.00
N ASP A 184 17.67 -2.93 -5.87
CA ASP A 184 18.49 -1.87 -5.27
C ASP A 184 18.96 -2.21 -3.85
N PHE A 185 18.18 -3.00 -3.10
CA PHE A 185 18.54 -3.44 -1.75
C PHE A 185 19.73 -4.42 -1.74
N LEU A 186 20.02 -5.12 -2.84
CA LEU A 186 21.20 -5.97 -2.95
C LEU A 186 22.52 -5.18 -2.93
N GLY A 187 22.47 -3.88 -3.25
CA GLY A 187 23.62 -2.99 -3.09
C GLY A 187 24.11 -2.91 -1.63
N MET A 188 23.23 -3.14 -0.65
CA MET A 188 23.55 -3.16 0.78
C MET A 188 23.77 -4.59 1.29
N LYS A 189 24.85 -5.27 0.87
CA LYS A 189 25.10 -6.71 1.12
C LYS A 189 24.58 -7.28 2.45
N ILE A 190 24.92 -6.67 3.59
CA ILE A 190 24.49 -7.15 4.91
C ILE A 190 22.97 -7.01 5.10
N VAL A 191 22.42 -5.85 4.80
CA VAL A 191 20.98 -5.57 4.96
C VAL A 191 20.17 -6.35 3.94
N GLY A 192 20.61 -6.38 2.67
CA GLY A 192 19.98 -7.17 1.61
C GLY A 192 19.92 -8.66 1.96
N GLU A 193 20.99 -9.24 2.51
CA GLU A 193 21.00 -10.64 2.93
C GLU A 193 20.09 -10.88 4.15
N LEU A 194 20.05 -9.95 5.10
CA LEU A 194 19.15 -10.05 6.24
C LEU A 194 17.66 -9.99 5.79
N LEU A 195 17.34 -9.10 4.85
CA LEU A 195 16.02 -9.02 4.22
C LEU A 195 15.69 -10.29 3.46
N ARG A 196 16.63 -10.85 2.68
CA ARG A 196 16.48 -12.14 2.00
C ARG A 196 16.13 -13.24 2.99
N LYS A 197 16.86 -13.29 4.10
CA LYS A 197 16.64 -14.25 5.21
C LYS A 197 15.37 -13.98 6.01
N SER A 198 14.62 -12.94 5.67
CA SER A 198 13.37 -12.59 6.35
C SER A 198 12.16 -12.54 5.40
N GLY A 199 12.30 -13.11 4.20
CA GLY A 199 11.19 -13.28 3.26
C GLY A 199 11.27 -12.41 2.00
N ALA A 200 12.25 -11.52 1.87
CA ALA A 200 12.39 -10.72 0.65
C ALA A 200 12.89 -11.56 -0.54
N PHE A 201 12.22 -11.43 -1.68
CA PHE A 201 12.70 -11.89 -2.98
C PHE A 201 12.88 -10.68 -3.92
N PHE A 202 13.94 -10.70 -4.73
CA PHE A 202 14.39 -9.51 -5.45
C PHE A 202 13.97 -9.53 -6.92
N MET A 203 13.36 -8.44 -7.37
CA MET A 203 12.99 -8.23 -8.76
C MET A 203 13.82 -7.11 -9.41
N ARG A 204 14.21 -7.32 -10.66
CA ARG A 204 14.84 -6.29 -11.49
C ARG A 204 13.81 -5.22 -11.86
N ARG A 205 14.25 -3.97 -12.00
CA ARG A 205 13.37 -2.83 -12.37
C ARG A 205 12.80 -2.96 -13.79
N THR A 206 13.57 -3.57 -14.69
CA THR A 206 13.16 -3.90 -16.05
C THR A 206 13.57 -5.34 -16.36
N PHE A 207 12.71 -6.05 -17.08
CA PHE A 207 12.99 -7.41 -17.51
C PHE A 207 13.65 -7.43 -18.89
N GLY A 208 13.75 -6.29 -19.59
CA GLY A 208 14.54 -6.13 -20.81
C GLY A 208 14.19 -7.10 -21.95
N GLY A 209 12.99 -7.68 -21.96
CA GLY A 209 12.61 -8.73 -22.92
C GLY A 209 13.26 -10.11 -22.66
N ASN A 210 13.97 -10.29 -21.54
CA ASN A 210 14.53 -11.58 -21.15
C ASN A 210 13.41 -12.56 -20.77
N LYS A 211 13.07 -13.45 -21.71
CA LYS A 211 12.02 -14.48 -21.58
C LYS A 211 12.32 -15.46 -20.46
N LEU A 212 13.58 -15.87 -20.28
CA LEU A 212 14.00 -16.81 -19.26
C LEU A 212 13.78 -16.23 -17.86
N TYR A 213 14.29 -15.02 -17.62
CA TYR A 213 14.09 -14.30 -16.36
C TYR A 213 12.61 -14.16 -16.02
N TRP A 214 11.78 -13.73 -16.98
CA TRP A 214 10.35 -13.59 -16.73
C TRP A 214 9.69 -14.92 -16.37
N ALA A 215 10.03 -16.00 -17.09
CA ALA A 215 9.45 -17.33 -16.85
C ALA A 215 9.82 -17.88 -15.46
N VAL A 216 11.11 -17.78 -15.11
CA VAL A 216 11.64 -18.19 -13.81
C VAL A 216 11.00 -17.35 -12.69
N PHE A 217 10.97 -16.02 -12.86
CA PHE A 217 10.40 -15.11 -11.89
C PHE A 217 8.90 -15.34 -11.66
N ALA A 218 8.13 -15.44 -12.75
CA ALA A 218 6.70 -15.66 -12.68
C ALA A 218 6.39 -17.01 -12.03
N GLU A 219 7.09 -18.09 -12.41
CA GLU A 219 6.86 -19.40 -11.80
C GLU A 219 7.28 -19.44 -10.33
N TYR A 220 8.32 -18.72 -9.93
CA TYR A 220 8.70 -18.60 -8.53
C TYR A 220 7.57 -18.01 -7.67
N VAL A 221 6.97 -16.90 -8.10
CA VAL A 221 5.83 -16.27 -7.40
C VAL A 221 4.61 -17.19 -7.38
N LYS A 222 4.29 -17.84 -8.51
CA LYS A 222 3.18 -18.81 -8.59
C LYS A 222 3.41 -20.02 -7.69
N CYS A 223 4.65 -20.50 -7.60
CA CYS A 223 5.03 -21.62 -6.74
C CYS A 223 4.76 -21.29 -5.26
N ILE A 224 5.08 -20.07 -4.81
CA ILE A 224 4.77 -19.63 -3.44
C ILE A 224 3.25 -19.65 -3.20
N LEU A 225 2.46 -19.10 -4.14
CA LEU A 225 0.99 -19.05 -4.02
C LEU A 225 0.33 -20.43 -4.07
N LYS A 226 0.72 -21.29 -5.02
CA LYS A 226 0.16 -22.64 -5.21
C LYS A 226 0.42 -23.52 -3.98
N ASN A 227 1.60 -23.40 -3.39
CA ASN A 227 1.96 -24.13 -2.19
C ASN A 227 1.35 -23.51 -0.92
N GLY A 228 0.98 -22.22 -0.95
CA GLY A 228 0.21 -21.58 0.13
C GLY A 228 0.91 -21.51 1.49
N HIS A 229 2.24 -21.62 1.52
CA HIS A 229 3.02 -21.67 2.77
C HIS A 229 3.23 -20.31 3.44
N ALA A 230 3.07 -19.23 2.68
CA ALA A 230 3.20 -17.86 3.14
C ALA A 230 2.34 -16.95 2.25
N PRO A 231 1.79 -15.85 2.80
CA PRO A 231 1.22 -14.78 2.01
C PRO A 231 2.27 -14.17 1.07
N VAL A 232 1.86 -13.68 -0.09
CA VAL A 232 2.73 -12.88 -0.96
C VAL A 232 2.42 -11.40 -0.73
N GLU A 233 3.44 -10.58 -0.50
CA GLU A 233 3.30 -9.13 -0.35
C GLU A 233 3.92 -8.38 -1.53
N PHE A 234 3.18 -7.44 -2.10
CA PHE A 234 3.73 -6.43 -3.00
C PHE A 234 2.88 -5.16 -3.04
N TYR A 235 3.49 -4.08 -3.50
CA TYR A 235 2.84 -2.77 -3.61
C TYR A 235 2.27 -2.59 -5.01
N VAL A 236 0.94 -2.43 -5.10
CA VAL A 236 0.24 -2.24 -6.38
C VAL A 236 0.75 -1.00 -7.12
N GLU A 237 1.08 0.06 -6.38
CA GLU A 237 1.67 1.31 -6.89
C GLU A 237 3.06 1.12 -7.54
N GLY A 238 3.76 0.02 -7.21
CA GLY A 238 5.09 -0.33 -7.72
C GLY A 238 6.27 0.51 -7.19
N THR A 239 6.01 1.68 -6.59
CA THR A 239 7.03 2.53 -5.95
C THR A 239 6.42 3.33 -4.81
N ARG A 240 7.28 3.85 -3.92
CA ARG A 240 6.85 4.76 -2.83
C ARG A 240 6.43 6.10 -3.38
N SER A 241 5.35 6.64 -2.84
CA SER A 241 4.92 7.99 -3.16
C SER A 241 5.77 9.05 -2.43
N ARG A 242 6.44 9.92 -3.18
CA ARG A 242 7.19 11.07 -2.62
C ARG A 242 6.29 12.21 -2.20
N THR A 243 5.06 12.24 -2.71
CA THR A 243 4.08 13.30 -2.45
C THR A 243 2.96 12.84 -1.52
N ALA A 244 3.04 11.60 -1.01
CA ALA A 244 1.98 10.89 -0.28
C ALA A 244 0.65 10.70 -1.06
N LYS A 245 0.59 11.06 -2.35
CA LYS A 245 -0.53 10.71 -3.23
C LYS A 245 -0.53 9.20 -3.51
N THR A 246 -1.70 8.61 -3.68
CA THR A 246 -1.80 7.25 -4.23
C THR A 246 -1.42 7.30 -5.70
N LEU A 247 -0.46 6.48 -6.11
CA LEU A 247 0.00 6.40 -7.50
C LEU A 247 -0.84 5.42 -8.30
N SER A 248 -0.89 5.58 -9.62
CA SER A 248 -1.60 4.64 -10.50
C SER A 248 -1.00 3.22 -10.44
N PRO A 249 -1.83 2.18 -10.56
CA PRO A 249 -1.43 0.81 -10.31
C PRO A 249 -0.49 0.27 -11.40
N LYS A 250 0.38 -0.66 -11.01
CA LYS A 250 1.22 -1.46 -11.92
C LYS A 250 0.72 -2.90 -11.95
N PHE A 251 0.42 -3.39 -13.15
CA PHE A 251 -0.28 -4.66 -13.33
C PHE A 251 0.65 -5.89 -13.35
N GLY A 252 1.97 -5.72 -13.42
CA GLY A 252 2.91 -6.82 -13.69
C GLY A 252 2.82 -7.98 -12.68
N LEU A 253 3.03 -7.70 -11.39
CA LEU A 253 2.91 -8.68 -10.32
C LEU A 253 1.47 -9.17 -10.16
N LEU A 254 0.49 -8.27 -10.32
CA LEU A 254 -0.92 -8.63 -10.21
C LEU A 254 -1.34 -9.67 -11.26
N ASN A 255 -0.88 -9.53 -12.51
CA ASN A 255 -1.07 -10.54 -13.56
C ASN A 255 -0.46 -11.90 -13.15
N ILE A 256 0.75 -11.91 -12.58
CA ILE A 256 1.43 -13.14 -12.17
C ILE A 256 0.67 -13.86 -11.05
N VAL A 257 0.20 -13.13 -10.03
CA VAL A 257 -0.51 -13.73 -8.90
C VAL A 257 -1.93 -14.17 -9.27
N MET A 258 -2.56 -13.54 -10.25
CA MET A 258 -3.89 -13.93 -10.73
C MET A 258 -3.85 -15.11 -11.71
N ASP A 259 -2.72 -15.34 -12.41
CA ASP A 259 -2.57 -16.40 -13.43
C ASP A 259 -2.97 -17.81 -12.92
N PRO A 260 -2.52 -18.29 -11.73
CA PRO A 260 -2.92 -19.60 -11.23
C PRO A 260 -4.43 -19.74 -10.99
N PHE A 261 -5.11 -18.67 -10.57
CA PHE A 261 -6.56 -18.65 -10.41
C PHE A 261 -7.26 -18.71 -11.78
N LEU A 262 -6.81 -17.89 -12.73
CA LEU A 262 -7.35 -17.83 -14.09
C LEU A 262 -7.22 -19.18 -14.82
N LYS A 263 -6.07 -19.85 -14.65
CA LYS A 263 -5.77 -21.19 -15.19
C LYS A 263 -6.40 -22.35 -14.39
N ARG A 264 -7.14 -22.05 -13.32
CA ARG A 264 -7.79 -23.04 -12.44
C ARG A 264 -6.80 -23.99 -11.74
N GLU A 265 -5.57 -23.55 -11.52
CA GLU A 265 -4.60 -24.24 -10.66
C GLU A 265 -4.91 -23.99 -9.18
N ILE A 266 -5.49 -22.83 -8.86
CA ILE A 266 -5.95 -22.46 -7.52
C ILE A 266 -7.45 -22.13 -7.58
N PHE A 267 -8.20 -22.59 -6.58
CA PHE A 267 -9.65 -22.40 -6.53
C PHE A 267 -10.06 -20.94 -6.33
N ASP A 268 -9.37 -20.25 -5.41
CA ASP A 268 -9.57 -18.83 -5.12
C ASP A 268 -8.30 -18.24 -4.50
N ILE A 269 -8.17 -16.92 -4.57
CA ILE A 269 -7.10 -16.14 -3.94
C ILE A 269 -7.75 -14.93 -3.28
N TYR A 270 -7.39 -14.66 -2.03
CA TYR A 270 -7.82 -13.45 -1.34
C TYR A 270 -6.81 -12.34 -1.54
N LEU A 271 -7.26 -11.24 -2.14
CA LEU A 271 -6.51 -9.99 -2.21
C LEU A 271 -6.88 -9.14 -1.00
N VAL A 272 -5.91 -8.77 -0.17
CA VAL A 272 -6.13 -8.01 1.06
C VAL A 272 -5.61 -6.58 0.88
N PRO A 273 -6.48 -5.58 0.68
CA PRO A 273 -6.07 -4.19 0.65
C PRO A 273 -5.66 -3.74 2.05
N ILE A 274 -4.48 -3.13 2.19
CA ILE A 274 -3.96 -2.65 3.47
C ILE A 274 -3.62 -1.17 3.34
N SER A 275 -4.14 -0.35 4.24
CA SER A 275 -3.81 1.08 4.33
C SER A 275 -2.86 1.31 5.49
N ILE A 276 -1.74 2.00 5.26
CA ILE A 276 -0.76 2.35 6.29
C ILE A 276 -0.71 3.87 6.36
N SER A 277 -1.12 4.43 7.50
CA SER A 277 -1.20 5.86 7.74
C SER A 277 -0.26 6.26 8.87
N TYR A 278 0.71 7.12 8.57
CA TYR A 278 1.67 7.66 9.53
C TYR A 278 1.25 9.06 9.96
N GLU A 279 1.35 9.38 11.24
CA GLU A 279 1.32 10.78 11.66
C GLU A 279 2.52 11.54 11.12
N ARG A 280 3.72 10.95 11.22
CA ARG A 280 4.95 11.49 10.64
C ARG A 280 5.78 10.39 9.96
N VAL A 281 6.22 10.64 8.73
CA VAL A 281 7.04 9.70 7.95
C VAL A 281 8.52 10.03 8.14
N LEU A 282 9.37 9.01 8.33
CA LEU A 282 10.81 9.16 8.53
C LEU A 282 11.52 9.85 7.36
N GLU A 283 11.00 9.64 6.15
CA GLU A 283 11.55 10.15 4.89
C GLU A 283 11.00 11.51 4.46
N GLU A 284 10.18 12.20 5.27
CA GLU A 284 9.48 13.45 4.86
C GLU A 284 10.43 14.50 4.24
N PHE A 285 11.59 14.74 4.87
CA PHE A 285 12.58 15.68 4.35
C PHE A 285 13.25 15.18 3.09
N LEU A 286 13.61 13.89 3.04
CA LEU A 286 14.22 13.29 1.86
C LEU A 286 13.31 13.44 0.65
N TYR A 287 12.01 13.21 0.82
CA TYR A 287 11.03 13.36 -0.25
C TYR A 287 10.90 14.81 -0.73
N ALA A 288 10.85 15.78 0.19
CA ALA A 288 10.84 17.19 -0.19
C ALA A 288 12.11 17.60 -0.97
N TYR A 289 13.29 17.12 -0.56
CA TYR A 289 14.54 17.36 -1.28
C TYR A 289 14.55 16.70 -2.68
N GLU A 290 14.10 15.44 -2.80
CA GLU A 290 13.98 14.75 -4.09
C GLU A 290 13.06 15.52 -5.05
N LEU A 291 11.95 16.07 -4.56
CA LEU A 291 11.01 16.87 -5.36
C LEU A 291 11.59 18.21 -5.82
N LEU A 292 12.55 18.77 -5.08
CA LEU A 292 13.31 19.95 -5.48
C LEU A 292 14.48 19.64 -6.43
N GLY A 293 14.61 18.39 -6.88
CA GLY A 293 15.64 17.95 -7.81
C GLY A 293 16.97 17.58 -7.15
N VAL A 294 17.03 17.51 -5.82
CA VAL A 294 18.22 17.00 -5.14
C VAL A 294 18.34 15.50 -5.43
N PRO A 295 19.48 15.03 -5.98
CA PRO A 295 19.63 13.63 -6.34
C PRO A 295 19.44 12.71 -5.13
N LYS A 296 18.72 11.62 -5.35
CA LYS A 296 18.52 10.59 -4.33
C LYS A 296 19.90 10.09 -3.82
N PRO A 297 20.17 10.11 -2.51
CA PRO A 297 21.38 9.52 -1.97
C PRO A 297 21.37 8.01 -2.23
N LYS A 298 22.54 7.44 -2.57
CA LYS A 298 22.66 5.99 -2.66
C LYS A 298 22.39 5.38 -1.27
N GLU A 299 21.59 4.33 -1.24
CA GLU A 299 21.34 3.56 -0.02
C GLU A 299 22.69 3.05 0.50
N SER A 300 23.05 3.42 1.73
CA SER A 300 24.36 3.12 2.28
C SER A 300 24.28 2.76 3.75
N THR A 301 25.16 1.85 4.18
CA THR A 301 25.30 1.45 5.59
C THR A 301 25.75 2.60 6.50
N SER A 302 26.39 3.64 5.96
CA SER A 302 26.76 4.85 6.71
C SER A 302 25.55 5.74 7.03
N GLY A 303 24.50 5.73 6.19
CA GLY A 303 23.22 6.39 6.48
C GLY A 303 22.52 5.82 7.72
N LEU A 304 22.60 4.51 7.93
CA LEU A 304 22.07 3.81 9.11
C LEU A 304 22.72 4.27 10.43
N LEU A 305 23.98 4.71 10.43
CA LEU A 305 24.66 5.23 11.63
C LEU A 305 24.16 6.63 12.03
N LYS A 306 23.77 7.46 11.05
CA LYS A 306 23.12 8.77 11.30
C LYS A 306 21.69 8.61 11.83
N ALA A 307 21.06 7.45 11.64
CA ALA A 307 19.73 7.13 12.15
C ALA A 307 19.64 7.19 13.69
N ARG A 308 20.77 7.16 14.43
CA ARG A 308 20.77 7.33 15.89
C ARG A 308 20.17 8.65 16.36
N LYS A 309 20.28 9.73 15.57
CA LYS A 309 19.63 11.01 15.89
C LYS A 309 18.12 10.92 15.70
N ILE A 310 17.69 10.24 14.65
CA ILE A 310 16.29 9.99 14.30
C ILE A 310 15.61 9.14 15.38
N LEU A 311 16.32 8.17 15.96
CA LEU A 311 15.81 7.35 17.07
C LEU A 311 15.42 8.15 18.32
N ASN A 312 15.82 9.41 18.46
CA ASN A 312 15.44 10.25 19.59
C ASN A 312 14.27 11.20 19.28
N GLU A 313 13.72 11.14 18.06
CA GLU A 313 12.56 11.94 17.66
C GLU A 313 11.26 11.18 17.85
N ASP A 314 10.18 11.92 18.09
CA ASP A 314 8.82 11.40 18.11
C ASP A 314 8.21 11.48 16.70
N PHE A 315 7.70 10.34 16.22
CA PHE A 315 7.00 10.20 14.95
C PHE A 315 5.49 9.97 15.11
N GLY A 316 5.00 10.04 16.35
CA GLY A 316 3.58 9.94 16.65
C GLY A 316 3.06 8.51 16.50
N ASN A 317 1.87 8.38 15.94
CA ASN A 317 1.18 7.10 15.78
C ASN A 317 1.23 6.55 14.36
N ILE A 318 1.19 5.23 14.23
CA ILE A 318 0.93 4.54 12.97
C ILE A 318 -0.43 3.85 13.06
N HIS A 319 -1.23 3.94 12.01
CA HIS A 319 -2.45 3.15 11.83
C HIS A 319 -2.27 2.20 10.66
N VAL A 320 -2.48 0.91 10.90
CA VAL A 320 -2.52 -0.13 9.86
C VAL A 320 -3.94 -0.66 9.80
N HIS A 321 -4.61 -0.40 8.68
CA HIS A 321 -5.96 -0.88 8.43
C HIS A 321 -5.95 -2.02 7.41
N PHE A 322 -6.18 -3.23 7.88
CA PHE A 322 -6.50 -4.41 7.08
C PHE A 322 -7.94 -4.29 6.56
N GLY A 323 -8.10 -4.12 5.25
CA GLY A 323 -9.41 -4.11 4.61
C GLY A 323 -10.00 -5.50 4.44
N GLN A 324 -11.25 -5.56 4.00
CA GLN A 324 -11.95 -6.81 3.73
C GLN A 324 -11.18 -7.64 2.68
N PRO A 325 -10.81 -8.91 2.97
CA PRO A 325 -10.25 -9.80 1.96
C PRO A 325 -11.19 -9.95 0.76
N VAL A 326 -10.68 -9.68 -0.43
CA VAL A 326 -11.43 -9.70 -1.69
C VAL A 326 -11.18 -10.99 -2.44
N SER A 327 -12.21 -11.81 -2.60
CA SER A 327 -12.14 -13.06 -3.37
C SER A 327 -12.02 -12.78 -4.87
N LEU A 328 -10.96 -13.28 -5.51
CA LEU A 328 -10.83 -13.25 -6.97
C LEU A 328 -11.98 -13.98 -7.66
N ARG A 329 -12.46 -15.09 -7.07
CA ARG A 329 -13.60 -15.84 -7.58
C ARG A 329 -14.89 -15.02 -7.60
N THR A 330 -15.16 -14.27 -6.53
CA THR A 330 -16.32 -13.37 -6.48
C THR A 330 -16.17 -12.21 -7.47
N LEU A 331 -14.96 -11.68 -7.65
CA LEU A 331 -14.69 -10.63 -8.63
C LEU A 331 -14.85 -11.12 -10.08
N GLU A 332 -14.41 -12.34 -10.38
CA GLU A 332 -14.50 -12.95 -11.73
C GLU A 332 -15.93 -13.32 -12.11
N ALA A 333 -16.81 -13.58 -11.12
CA ALA A 333 -18.12 -14.15 -11.33
C ALA A 333 -18.95 -13.42 -12.40
N GLY A 334 -19.08 -14.04 -13.58
CA GLY A 334 -19.85 -13.53 -14.71
C GLY A 334 -19.17 -12.42 -15.53
N ARG A 335 -17.90 -12.11 -15.26
CA ARG A 335 -17.15 -11.04 -15.95
C ARG A 335 -16.24 -11.53 -17.07
N MET A 336 -15.90 -12.82 -17.10
CA MET A 336 -14.96 -13.37 -18.08
C MET A 336 -15.44 -14.67 -18.71
N ASN A 337 -15.08 -14.87 -19.98
CA ASN A 337 -15.28 -16.14 -20.65
C ASN A 337 -14.24 -17.19 -20.21
N LYS A 338 -14.70 -18.38 -19.80
CA LYS A 338 -13.87 -19.41 -19.15
C LYS A 338 -13.22 -20.39 -20.11
N TYR A 339 -13.68 -20.45 -21.36
CA TYR A 339 -13.22 -21.43 -22.35
C TYR A 339 -11.74 -21.30 -22.80
N PRO A 340 -11.10 -20.11 -22.90
CA PRO A 340 -9.77 -19.99 -23.48
C PRO A 340 -8.67 -20.77 -22.75
N PHE A 341 -8.76 -20.94 -21.43
CA PHE A 341 -7.71 -21.57 -20.62
C PHE A 341 -7.62 -23.10 -20.78
N ASN A 342 -8.62 -23.73 -21.41
CA ASN A 342 -8.64 -25.17 -21.66
C ASN A 342 -8.14 -25.55 -23.07
N LEU A 343 -7.87 -24.56 -23.93
CA LEU A 343 -7.54 -24.79 -25.34
C LEU A 343 -6.04 -24.97 -25.60
N VAL A 344 -5.19 -24.62 -24.63
CA VAL A 344 -3.73 -24.69 -24.76
C VAL A 344 -3.14 -25.26 -23.46
N PRO A 345 -2.08 -26.10 -23.53
CA PRO A 345 -1.39 -26.59 -22.35
C PRO A 345 -0.96 -25.45 -21.42
N ARG A 346 -1.26 -25.59 -20.12
CA ARG A 346 -1.09 -24.53 -19.10
C ARG A 346 0.35 -24.04 -18.94
N HIS A 347 1.33 -24.89 -19.24
CA HIS A 347 2.75 -24.58 -19.14
C HIS A 347 3.26 -23.69 -20.28
N ILE A 348 2.50 -23.53 -21.36
CA ILE A 348 2.89 -22.64 -22.46
C ILE A 348 2.55 -21.20 -22.06
N PRO A 349 3.54 -20.28 -22.02
CA PRO A 349 3.27 -18.88 -21.72
C PRO A 349 2.34 -18.27 -22.78
N GLN A 350 1.30 -17.57 -22.33
CA GLN A 350 0.36 -16.88 -23.21
C GLN A 350 0.34 -15.39 -22.90
N LYS A 351 0.15 -14.58 -23.94
CA LYS A 351 -0.19 -13.17 -23.75
C LYS A 351 -1.62 -13.09 -23.20
N PRO A 352 -1.86 -12.38 -22.08
CA PRO A 352 -3.21 -12.18 -21.58
C PRO A 352 -4.11 -11.52 -22.64
N SER A 353 -5.34 -12.01 -22.80
CA SER A 353 -6.34 -11.40 -23.67
C SER A 353 -6.72 -10.00 -23.18
N GLU A 354 -7.32 -9.18 -24.05
CA GLU A 354 -7.80 -7.84 -23.66
C GLU A 354 -8.80 -7.89 -22.50
N GLU A 355 -9.66 -8.91 -22.48
CA GLU A 355 -10.62 -9.16 -21.41
C GLU A 355 -9.91 -9.40 -20.05
N ILE A 356 -8.84 -10.20 -20.05
CA ILE A 356 -8.02 -10.44 -18.83
C ILE A 356 -7.28 -9.17 -18.42
N GLN A 357 -6.69 -8.45 -19.37
CA GLN A 357 -5.99 -7.20 -19.07
C GLN A 357 -6.92 -6.17 -18.43
N LYS A 358 -8.14 -6.05 -18.97
CA LYS A 358 -9.18 -5.19 -18.39
C LYS A 358 -9.60 -5.65 -17.00
N PHE A 359 -9.83 -6.95 -16.80
CA PHE A 359 -10.17 -7.49 -15.48
C PHE A 359 -9.07 -7.21 -14.45
N VAL A 360 -7.80 -7.44 -14.78
CA VAL A 360 -6.66 -7.16 -13.90
C VAL A 360 -6.57 -5.66 -13.59
N THR A 361 -6.84 -4.81 -14.59
CA THR A 361 -6.88 -3.36 -14.41
C THR A 361 -7.99 -2.96 -13.43
N ASP A 362 -9.21 -3.44 -13.64
CA ASP A 362 -10.37 -3.18 -12.76
C ASP A 362 -10.10 -3.62 -11.32
N VAL A 363 -9.49 -4.80 -11.14
CA VAL A 363 -9.10 -5.30 -9.81
C VAL A 363 -8.05 -4.42 -9.16
N ALA A 364 -7.02 -3.98 -9.89
CA ALA A 364 -5.98 -3.12 -9.35
C ALA A 364 -6.53 -1.78 -8.82
N TYR A 365 -7.35 -1.10 -9.63
CA TYR A 365 -7.99 0.15 -9.23
C TYR A 365 -8.99 -0.04 -8.09
N GLN A 366 -9.69 -1.18 -8.05
CA GLN A 366 -10.56 -1.50 -6.92
C GLN A 366 -9.78 -1.62 -5.61
N ILE A 367 -8.62 -2.28 -5.62
CA ILE A 367 -7.77 -2.43 -4.44
C ILE A 367 -7.27 -1.06 -3.95
N GLU A 368 -6.79 -0.19 -4.83
CA GLU A 368 -6.34 1.15 -4.44
C GLU A 368 -7.47 2.00 -3.86
N LEU A 369 -8.67 1.94 -4.44
CA LEU A 369 -9.84 2.62 -3.89
C LEU A 369 -10.19 2.13 -2.48
N LEU A 370 -10.06 0.82 -2.22
CA LEU A 370 -10.26 0.26 -0.88
C LEU A 370 -9.16 0.67 0.11
N GLN A 371 -7.91 0.84 -0.34
CA GLN A 371 -6.84 1.40 0.49
C GLN A 371 -7.11 2.87 0.85
N ILE A 372 -7.59 3.64 -0.14
CA ILE A 372 -7.96 5.05 0.03
C ILE A 372 -9.13 5.20 1.00
N GLU A 373 -10.20 4.41 0.84
CA GLU A 373 -11.39 4.45 1.70
C GLU A 373 -11.06 4.17 3.17
N ASN A 374 -10.06 3.33 3.42
CA ASN A 374 -9.65 2.91 4.75
C ASN A 374 -8.42 3.66 5.29
N MET A 375 -7.98 4.72 4.61
CA MET A 375 -6.87 5.56 5.07
C MET A 375 -7.30 6.39 6.29
N VAL A 376 -6.49 6.37 7.34
CA VAL A 376 -6.72 7.14 8.55
C VAL A 376 -6.06 8.51 8.42
N LEU A 377 -6.86 9.56 8.54
CA LEU A 377 -6.43 10.95 8.47
C LEU A 377 -6.24 11.51 9.87
N ASN A 378 -5.10 12.14 10.11
CA ASN A 378 -4.80 12.79 11.39
C ASN A 378 -5.15 14.31 11.34
N PRO A 379 -5.19 15.02 12.49
CA PRO A 379 -5.46 16.45 12.52
C PRO A 379 -4.44 17.29 11.74
N TRP A 380 -3.19 16.85 11.67
CA TRP A 380 -2.10 17.54 10.98
C TRP A 380 -2.35 17.67 9.48
N VAL A 381 -2.94 16.66 8.84
CA VAL A 381 -3.38 16.71 7.42
C VAL A 381 -4.32 17.90 7.16
N LEU A 382 -5.27 18.14 8.08
CA LEU A 382 -6.22 19.25 7.98
C LEU A 382 -5.52 20.60 8.21
N ILE A 383 -4.64 20.66 9.22
CA ILE A 383 -3.85 21.86 9.55
C ILE A 383 -2.98 22.26 8.36
N CYS A 384 -2.22 21.36 7.76
CA CYS A 384 -1.42 21.63 6.57
C CYS A 384 -2.24 22.16 5.40
N THR A 385 -3.46 21.65 5.22
CA THR A 385 -4.38 22.14 4.17
C THR A 385 -4.71 23.62 4.36
N ILE A 386 -4.94 24.04 5.61
CA ILE A 386 -5.26 25.43 5.95
C ILE A 386 -4.02 26.32 5.93
N LEU A 387 -2.89 25.83 6.44
CA LEU A 387 -1.62 26.55 6.42
C LEU A 387 -1.20 26.91 5.00
N LEU A 388 -1.32 25.99 4.04
CA LEU A 388 -1.01 26.23 2.62
C LEU A 388 -1.86 27.34 1.99
N GLN A 389 -3.07 27.59 2.50
CA GLN A 389 -3.94 28.67 2.03
C GLN A 389 -3.65 30.02 2.71
N ASN A 390 -2.87 30.04 3.79
CA ASN A 390 -2.62 31.21 4.63
C ASN A 390 -1.12 31.40 4.88
N LEU A 391 -0.27 31.00 3.93
CA LEU A 391 1.17 31.21 4.06
C LEU A 391 1.51 32.72 4.13
N PRO A 392 2.53 33.11 4.90
CA PRO A 392 3.43 32.26 5.70
C PRO A 392 2.94 31.97 7.13
N ALA A 393 1.87 32.61 7.58
CA ALA A 393 1.40 32.54 8.96
C ALA A 393 -0.12 32.76 9.10
N ILE A 394 -0.71 32.18 10.14
CA ILE A 394 -2.14 32.32 10.48
C ILE A 394 -2.29 32.51 11.99
N ASP A 395 -3.30 33.29 12.41
CA ASP A 395 -3.71 33.36 13.81
C ASP A 395 -4.12 31.96 14.34
N PHE A 396 -3.70 31.63 15.56
CA PHE A 396 -3.93 30.30 16.12
C PHE A 396 -5.41 29.99 16.33
N GLU A 397 -6.22 30.95 16.80
CA GLU A 397 -7.65 30.72 17.02
C GLU A 397 -8.38 30.55 15.69
N LEU A 398 -8.02 31.34 14.67
CA LEU A 398 -8.54 31.18 13.31
C LEU A 398 -8.17 29.82 12.70
N LEU A 399 -6.95 29.34 12.94
CA LEU A 399 -6.52 28.01 12.51
C LEU A 399 -7.38 26.91 13.15
N VAL A 400 -7.65 27.00 14.45
CA VAL A 400 -8.49 26.04 15.18
C VAL A 400 -9.91 26.02 14.60
N GLU A 401 -10.50 27.19 14.37
CA GLU A 401 -11.84 27.33 13.78
C GLU A 401 -11.92 26.67 12.39
N LYS A 402 -11.01 27.05 11.48
CA LYS A 402 -10.96 26.49 10.12
C LYS A 402 -10.70 24.99 10.13
N THR A 403 -9.86 24.50 11.06
CA THR A 403 -9.55 23.07 11.19
C THR A 403 -10.78 22.28 11.60
N LEU A 404 -11.58 22.81 12.53
CA LEU A 404 -12.86 22.20 12.91
C LEU A 404 -13.87 22.19 11.77
N TRP A 405 -13.97 23.27 11.02
CA TRP A 405 -14.82 23.33 9.83
C TRP A 405 -14.42 22.26 8.79
N LEU A 406 -13.12 22.16 8.49
CA LEU A 406 -12.60 21.19 7.53
C LEU A 406 -12.74 19.74 8.05
N LYS A 407 -12.59 19.52 9.35
CA LYS A 407 -12.87 18.22 10.00
C LYS A 407 -14.30 17.78 9.72
N ASN A 408 -15.29 18.65 9.95
CA ASN A 408 -16.70 18.33 9.74
C ASN A 408 -16.99 18.01 8.26
N LEU A 409 -16.42 18.75 7.31
CA LEU A 409 -16.56 18.46 5.88
C LEU A 409 -15.89 17.14 5.49
N THR A 410 -14.71 16.87 6.02
CA THR A 410 -13.98 15.63 5.76
C THR A 410 -14.81 14.42 6.21
N GLN A 411 -15.42 14.50 7.40
CA GLN A 411 -16.32 13.46 7.90
C GLN A 411 -17.60 13.33 7.06
N LEU A 412 -18.16 14.45 6.59
CA LEU A 412 -19.34 14.47 5.72
C LEU A 412 -19.07 13.75 4.38
N PHE A 413 -17.87 13.91 3.83
CA PHE A 413 -17.44 13.24 2.60
C PHE A 413 -16.86 11.84 2.82
N GLY A 414 -16.99 11.29 4.04
CA GLY A 414 -16.62 9.91 4.35
C GLY A 414 -15.15 9.69 4.66
N GLY A 415 -14.36 10.75 4.86
CA GLY A 415 -12.98 10.63 5.32
C GLY A 415 -12.91 10.03 6.73
N PHE A 416 -12.04 9.05 6.92
CA PHE A 416 -11.83 8.42 8.22
C PHE A 416 -10.78 9.21 9.01
N LEU A 417 -11.23 10.00 9.99
CA LEU A 417 -10.38 10.83 10.83
C LEU A 417 -10.12 10.19 12.19
N ASP A 418 -8.85 10.03 12.56
CA ASP A 418 -8.46 9.85 13.95
C ASP A 418 -8.30 11.23 14.60
N TRP A 419 -9.32 11.64 15.34
CA TRP A 419 -9.32 12.88 16.09
C TRP A 419 -9.33 12.57 17.58
N PRO A 420 -8.44 13.10 18.42
CA PRO A 420 -8.42 12.77 19.85
C PRO A 420 -9.75 13.16 20.54
N ASP A 421 -10.57 12.20 20.96
CA ASP A 421 -11.93 12.49 21.48
C ASP A 421 -11.89 13.19 22.85
N ASN A 422 -10.81 12.95 23.60
CA ASN A 422 -10.63 13.47 24.95
C ASN A 422 -10.03 14.90 24.97
N LEU A 423 -9.72 15.47 23.80
CA LEU A 423 -9.10 16.78 23.69
C LEU A 423 -10.06 17.77 23.03
N CYS A 424 -10.16 18.97 23.61
CA CYS A 424 -10.75 20.09 22.89
C CYS A 424 -9.92 20.41 21.64
N ALA A 425 -10.54 21.05 20.65
CA ALA A 425 -9.92 21.27 19.35
C ALA A 425 -8.58 22.02 19.43
N SER A 426 -8.52 23.05 20.28
CA SER A 426 -7.29 23.81 20.55
C SER A 426 -6.15 22.91 21.04
N LYS A 427 -6.43 21.94 21.93
CA LYS A 427 -5.44 20.98 22.41
C LYS A 427 -5.01 20.01 21.30
N ALA A 428 -5.94 19.51 20.50
CA ALA A 428 -5.60 18.62 19.38
C ALA A 428 -4.68 19.32 18.35
N VAL A 429 -4.99 20.58 18.01
CA VAL A 429 -4.14 21.39 17.11
C VAL A 429 -2.77 21.67 17.73
N LYS A 430 -2.70 22.00 19.03
CA LYS A 430 -1.42 22.18 19.74
C LYS A 430 -0.58 20.91 19.78
N SER A 431 -1.19 19.75 20.03
CA SER A 431 -0.49 18.47 20.02
C SER A 431 0.08 18.13 18.64
N ALA A 432 -0.70 18.36 17.57
CA ALA A 432 -0.22 18.18 16.21
C ALA A 432 0.95 19.14 15.87
N LEU A 433 0.84 20.41 16.26
CA LEU A 433 1.93 21.39 16.10
C LEU A 433 3.19 21.01 16.89
N ALA A 434 3.04 20.42 18.07
CA ALA A 434 4.17 19.96 18.88
C ALA A 434 4.91 18.79 18.21
N LEU A 435 4.17 17.82 17.64
CA LEU A 435 4.76 16.70 16.91
C LEU A 435 5.49 17.16 15.63
N HIS A 436 4.91 18.14 14.93
CA HIS A 436 5.44 18.68 13.68
C HIS A 436 6.13 20.05 13.86
N SER A 437 6.78 20.26 15.02
CA SER A 437 7.44 21.53 15.34
C SER A 437 8.61 21.85 14.40
N ASN A 438 9.09 20.85 13.65
CA ASN A 438 10.05 21.01 12.58
C ASN A 438 9.46 21.76 11.37
N ILE A 439 8.15 21.64 11.09
CA ILE A 439 7.48 22.25 9.93
C ILE A 439 6.81 23.56 10.28
N ALA A 440 6.10 23.64 11.41
CA ALA A 440 5.43 24.88 11.83
C ALA A 440 5.52 25.06 13.35
N SER A 441 5.53 26.31 13.81
CA SER A 441 5.63 26.65 15.22
C SER A 441 4.65 27.76 15.63
N LEU A 442 4.19 27.72 16.88
CA LEU A 442 3.33 28.75 17.46
C LEU A 442 4.22 29.83 18.12
N VAL A 443 4.20 31.03 17.58
CA VAL A 443 4.98 32.19 18.05
C VAL A 443 4.03 33.38 18.22
N ASN A 444 3.96 33.96 19.41
CA ASN A 444 3.14 35.15 19.72
C ASN A 444 1.67 35.04 19.27
N GLY A 445 1.05 33.86 19.42
CA GLY A 445 -0.34 33.61 19.02
C GLY A 445 -0.53 33.32 17.52
N GLN A 446 0.54 33.35 16.72
CA GLN A 446 0.51 33.01 15.30
C GLN A 446 1.21 31.69 15.04
N VAL A 447 0.61 30.86 14.19
CA VAL A 447 1.26 29.65 13.66
C VAL A 447 2.01 30.03 12.40
N ILE A 448 3.33 29.87 12.43
CA ILE A 448 4.24 30.25 11.35
C ILE A 448 4.85 28.98 10.77
N VAL A 449 4.87 28.87 9.43
CA VAL A 449 5.60 27.79 8.74
C VAL A 449 7.10 28.09 8.80
N ASN A 450 7.87 27.14 9.32
CA ASN A 450 9.30 27.28 9.52
C ASN A 450 10.03 27.22 8.18
N ASN A 451 10.76 28.28 7.83
CA ASN A 451 11.60 28.30 6.62
C ASN A 451 13.05 27.82 6.89
N LYS A 452 13.26 26.97 7.90
CA LYS A 452 14.60 26.46 8.25
C LYS A 452 14.86 25.13 7.53
N GLU A 453 16.00 25.03 6.85
CA GLU A 453 16.45 23.76 6.31
C GLU A 453 16.81 22.80 7.44
N MET A 454 16.36 21.56 7.33
CA MET A 454 16.80 20.46 8.17
C MET A 454 17.28 19.34 7.22
N GLY A 455 18.59 19.19 7.04
CA GLY A 455 19.08 18.20 6.09
C GLY A 455 20.56 18.26 5.70
N PHE A 456 20.88 17.49 4.67
CA PHE A 456 22.24 17.24 4.17
C PHE A 456 22.79 18.33 3.24
N VAL A 457 21.92 19.21 2.74
CA VAL A 457 22.26 20.29 1.81
C VAL A 457 21.76 21.58 2.44
N THR A 458 22.69 22.48 2.75
CA THR A 458 22.37 23.84 3.18
C THR A 458 22.42 24.75 1.96
N THR A 459 21.27 25.24 1.52
CA THR A 459 21.18 26.32 0.52
C THR A 459 20.77 27.62 1.22
N GLU A 460 21.44 28.72 0.87
CA GLU A 460 21.04 30.05 1.39
C GLU A 460 19.86 30.64 0.62
N ASP A 461 19.35 29.95 -0.40
CA ASP A 461 18.28 30.44 -1.27
C ASP A 461 16.92 30.50 -0.54
N PRO A 462 16.35 31.70 -0.33
CA PRO A 462 15.04 31.84 0.31
C PRO A 462 13.90 31.19 -0.48
N VAL A 463 14.00 31.12 -1.82
CA VAL A 463 12.99 30.46 -2.68
C VAL A 463 13.00 28.97 -2.41
N PHE A 464 14.19 28.37 -2.34
CA PHE A 464 14.35 26.95 -2.04
C PHE A 464 13.74 26.58 -0.68
N ARG A 465 14.01 27.39 0.35
CA ARG A 465 13.47 27.19 1.71
C ARG A 465 11.95 27.28 1.76
N HIS A 466 11.37 28.23 1.05
CA HIS A 466 9.92 28.38 0.98
C HIS A 466 9.27 27.20 0.22
N ALA A 467 9.87 26.80 -0.90
CA ALA A 467 9.41 25.66 -1.68
C ALA A 467 9.50 24.36 -0.87
N PHE A 468 10.60 24.13 -0.15
CA PHE A 468 10.79 22.98 0.73
C PHE A 468 9.68 22.86 1.77
N SER A 469 9.42 23.94 2.51
CA SER A 469 8.40 23.98 3.56
C SER A 469 6.98 23.78 2.98
N SER A 470 6.72 24.37 1.81
CA SER A 470 5.46 24.19 1.08
C SER A 470 5.26 22.76 0.59
N LEU A 471 6.33 22.08 0.12
CA LEU A 471 6.28 20.68 -0.30
C LEU A 471 6.05 19.73 0.88
N LEU A 472 6.64 20.01 2.05
CA LEU A 472 6.38 19.25 3.27
C LEU A 472 4.90 19.33 3.65
N CYS A 473 4.35 20.54 3.82
CA CYS A 473 2.92 20.72 4.07
C CYS A 473 2.06 20.11 2.95
N GLY A 474 2.50 20.24 1.70
CA GLY A 474 1.86 19.68 0.52
C GLY A 474 1.71 18.17 0.60
N SER A 475 2.74 17.45 1.06
CA SER A 475 2.71 16.00 1.21
C SER A 475 1.64 15.54 2.21
N TYR A 476 1.52 16.21 3.36
CA TYR A 476 0.46 15.90 4.33
C TYR A 476 -0.93 16.23 3.79
N ARG A 477 -1.11 17.40 3.18
CA ARG A 477 -2.39 17.78 2.55
C ARG A 477 -2.82 16.77 1.48
N ASN A 478 -1.88 16.18 0.75
CA ASN A 478 -2.19 15.27 -0.35
C ASN A 478 -2.97 14.02 0.09
N GLN A 479 -2.86 13.59 1.34
CA GLN A 479 -3.64 12.50 1.91
C GLN A 479 -5.15 12.82 1.91
N LEU A 480 -5.51 14.10 2.00
CA LEU A 480 -6.90 14.58 2.01
C LEU A 480 -7.53 14.62 0.61
N LEU A 481 -6.73 14.61 -0.46
CA LEU A 481 -7.22 14.91 -1.81
C LEU A 481 -8.29 13.92 -2.28
N ASN A 482 -8.11 12.62 -2.02
CA ASN A 482 -9.07 11.61 -2.49
C ASN A 482 -10.44 11.70 -1.79
N VAL A 483 -10.52 12.33 -0.60
CA VAL A 483 -11.79 12.61 0.06
C VAL A 483 -12.55 13.73 -0.67
N PHE A 484 -11.83 14.76 -1.13
CA PHE A 484 -12.43 15.96 -1.71
C PHE A 484 -12.47 15.98 -3.24
N VAL A 485 -11.74 15.11 -3.94
CA VAL A 485 -11.61 15.18 -5.41
C VAL A 485 -12.98 15.10 -6.08
N ARG A 486 -13.84 14.14 -5.71
CA ARG A 486 -15.17 13.98 -6.32
C ARG A 486 -16.09 15.17 -6.00
N PRO A 487 -16.26 15.58 -4.72
CA PRO A 487 -16.98 16.81 -4.40
C PRO A 487 -16.46 18.06 -5.11
N ALA A 488 -15.13 18.22 -5.22
CA ALA A 488 -14.51 19.35 -5.88
C ALA A 488 -14.82 19.39 -7.37
N LEU A 489 -14.74 18.24 -8.06
CA LEU A 489 -15.11 18.14 -9.47
C LEU A 489 -16.60 18.45 -9.69
N VAL A 490 -17.49 18.03 -8.78
CA VAL A 490 -18.91 18.40 -8.84
C VAL A 490 -19.11 19.90 -8.64
N ALA A 491 -18.43 20.51 -7.67
CA ALA A 491 -18.50 21.95 -7.44
C ALA A 491 -18.02 22.75 -8.66
N ILE A 492 -16.91 22.33 -9.28
CA ILE A 492 -16.39 22.91 -10.53
C ILE A 492 -17.41 22.74 -11.67
N ALA A 493 -18.01 21.56 -11.80
CA ALA A 493 -19.02 21.30 -12.83
C ALA A 493 -20.26 22.20 -12.67
N LEU A 494 -20.74 22.38 -11.44
CA LEU A 494 -21.86 23.29 -11.14
C LEU A 494 -21.51 24.75 -11.44
N GLN A 495 -20.29 25.18 -11.11
CA GLN A 495 -19.84 26.55 -11.35
C GLN A 495 -19.72 26.87 -12.84
N ILE A 496 -19.25 25.92 -13.66
CA ILE A 496 -19.05 26.12 -15.11
C ILE A 496 -20.36 26.03 -15.89
N THR A 497 -21.20 25.05 -15.58
CA THR A 497 -22.43 24.82 -16.35
C THR A 497 -23.49 25.89 -16.12
N HIS A 498 -23.41 26.63 -15.01
CA HIS A 498 -24.44 27.59 -14.57
C HIS A 498 -25.87 27.01 -14.62
N SER A 499 -25.98 25.68 -14.50
CA SER A 499 -27.21 24.92 -14.71
C SER A 499 -27.39 23.92 -13.57
N SER A 500 -28.65 23.71 -13.18
CA SER A 500 -29.04 22.68 -12.22
C SER A 500 -29.43 21.36 -12.88
N ARG A 501 -29.33 21.27 -14.22
CA ARG A 501 -29.65 20.04 -14.96
C ARG A 501 -28.58 18.99 -14.70
N LYS A 502 -29.01 17.86 -14.14
CA LYS A 502 -28.14 16.74 -13.76
C LYS A 502 -27.25 16.26 -14.91
N GLU A 503 -27.79 16.17 -16.12
CA GLU A 503 -27.05 15.70 -17.30
C GLU A 503 -25.90 16.63 -17.68
N GLU A 504 -26.15 17.94 -17.70
CA GLU A 504 -25.14 18.96 -18.03
C GLU A 504 -24.02 18.95 -16.98
N VAL A 505 -24.38 18.92 -15.69
CA VAL A 505 -23.41 18.81 -14.58
C VAL A 505 -22.63 17.50 -14.66
N TYR A 506 -23.29 16.38 -14.95
CA TYR A 506 -22.65 15.08 -15.06
C TYR A 506 -21.67 14.99 -16.24
N ASN A 507 -22.02 15.56 -17.39
CA ASN A 507 -21.14 15.62 -18.55
C ASN A 507 -19.88 16.44 -18.24
N GLN A 508 -20.05 17.59 -17.57
CA GLN A 508 -18.92 18.42 -17.17
C GLN A 508 -18.05 17.74 -16.09
N PHE A 509 -18.68 17.06 -15.12
CA PHE A 509 -17.96 16.24 -14.14
C PHE A 509 -17.16 15.13 -14.81
N SER A 510 -17.76 14.41 -15.76
CA SER A 510 -17.10 13.32 -16.49
C SER A 510 -15.91 13.83 -17.30
N PHE A 511 -16.07 14.96 -17.98
CA PHE A 511 -14.98 15.62 -18.68
C PHE A 511 -13.79 15.90 -17.74
N TRP A 512 -14.03 16.54 -16.58
CA TRP A 512 -12.93 16.85 -15.66
C TRP A 512 -12.32 15.62 -15.01
N ARG A 513 -13.14 14.62 -14.68
CA ARG A 513 -12.64 13.32 -14.19
C ARG A 513 -11.68 12.71 -15.20
N ASP A 514 -12.02 12.74 -16.49
CA ASP A 514 -11.19 12.17 -17.55
C ASP A 514 -9.90 13.00 -17.74
N VAL A 515 -9.97 14.34 -17.66
CA VAL A 515 -8.80 15.22 -17.68
C VAL A 515 -7.83 14.93 -16.53
N PHE A 516 -8.35 14.66 -15.33
CA PHE A 516 -7.55 14.37 -14.14
C PHE A 516 -7.37 12.86 -13.85
N SER A 517 -7.63 12.00 -14.83
CA SER A 517 -7.58 10.54 -14.67
C SER A 517 -6.18 10.00 -14.38
N GLU A 518 -5.14 10.71 -14.80
CA GLU A 518 -3.73 10.39 -14.50
C GLU A 518 -3.24 11.02 -13.20
N GLU A 519 -4.00 11.97 -12.64
CA GLU A 519 -3.62 12.72 -11.43
C GLU A 519 -4.27 12.13 -10.16
N PHE A 520 -5.47 11.56 -10.29
CA PHE A 520 -6.21 10.97 -9.19
C PHE A 520 -6.76 9.59 -9.54
N ILE A 521 -7.02 8.78 -8.51
CA ILE A 521 -7.51 7.42 -8.68
C ILE A 521 -9.03 7.42 -8.85
N PHE A 522 -9.46 7.13 -10.08
CA PHE A 522 -10.85 6.87 -10.42
C PHE A 522 -11.00 5.45 -10.98
N PHE A 523 -12.19 4.85 -10.82
CA PHE A 523 -12.44 3.55 -11.44
C PHE A 523 -12.49 3.70 -12.97
N PRO A 524 -11.70 2.92 -13.73
CA PRO A 524 -11.63 3.04 -15.18
C PRO A 524 -12.97 2.64 -15.83
N GLY A 525 -13.38 3.36 -16.87
CA GLY A 525 -14.47 2.93 -17.75
C GLY A 525 -15.89 3.06 -17.20
N ILE A 526 -16.13 3.84 -16.14
CA ILE A 526 -17.49 4.29 -15.80
C ILE A 526 -17.92 5.37 -16.81
N SER A 527 -18.25 4.95 -18.02
CA SER A 527 -19.40 5.55 -18.71
C SER A 527 -20.61 4.91 -18.05
N LEU A 528 -21.17 5.54 -17.00
CA LEU A 528 -22.54 5.20 -16.60
C LEU A 528 -23.35 5.40 -17.88
N LYS A 529 -23.84 4.30 -18.47
CA LYS A 529 -24.91 4.41 -19.46
C LYS A 529 -26.00 5.20 -18.74
N VAL A 530 -26.19 6.44 -19.19
CA VAL A 530 -27.36 7.23 -18.88
C VAL A 530 -28.51 6.46 -19.51
N ASN A 531 -29.04 5.48 -18.78
CA ASN A 531 -30.34 4.93 -19.11
C ASN A 531 -31.33 6.01 -18.65
N CYS A 532 -31.95 6.61 -19.66
CA CYS A 532 -32.93 7.68 -19.63
C CYS A 532 -33.95 7.59 -18.49
#